data_AF-A0A542QIF0-F1
#
_entry.id   AF-A0A542QIF0-F1
#
_cell.length_a   1.000
_cell.length_b   1.000
_cell.length_c   1.000
_cell.angle_alpha   90.00
_cell.angle_beta   90.00
_cell.angle_gamma   90.00
#
_symmetry.space_group_name_H-M   'P 1'
#
loop_
_entity.id
_entity.type
_entity.pdbx_description
1 polymer ?
#
loop_
_entity_poly.entity_id
_entity_poly.type
_entity_poly.pdbx_seq_one_letter_code
_entity_poly.pdbx_strand_id
1 'polypeptide(L)'
;MSVAVTAQLTGDPVDMANSNAARVLDTLGYAEPYGDEDARLFLGRVLLALALNPEDAGRPAVVDGRFTDCGRAPGYVQSRLNELRELAQYAHARGLRVTWG
;
A
#
# COMPACT_ATOMS: atom_id res chain seq x y z
N MET A 1 -1.04 -15.25 -3.44
CA MET A 1 -1.58 -14.09 -4.16
C MET A 1 -1.05 -12.83 -3.48
N SER A 2 -0.68 -11.83 -4.27
CA SER A 2 -0.17 -10.52 -3.87
C SER A 2 -1.05 -9.43 -4.49
N VAL A 3 -1.06 -8.24 -3.89
CA VAL A 3 -1.67 -7.03 -4.48
C VAL A 3 -0.54 -6.10 -4.89
N ALA A 4 -0.66 -5.54 -6.09
CA ALA A 4 0.29 -4.57 -6.63
C ALA A 4 -0.37 -3.20 -6.75
N VAL A 5 0.35 -2.15 -6.38
CA VAL A 5 -0.06 -0.76 -6.65
C VAL A 5 0.84 -0.18 -7.74
N THR A 6 0.26 0.39 -8.79
CA THR A 6 0.99 0.85 -9.99
C THR A 6 0.48 2.20 -10.51
N ALA A 7 1.33 2.91 -11.25
CA ALA A 7 0.94 4.11 -12.01
C ALA A 7 0.56 3.72 -13.46
N GLN A 8 -0.74 3.63 -13.76
CA GLN A 8 -1.29 3.21 -15.06
C GLN A 8 -0.54 2.02 -15.71
N LEU A 9 -0.13 1.02 -14.92
CA LEU A 9 0.61 -0.17 -15.38
C LEU A 9 1.98 0.10 -16.04
N THR A 10 2.50 1.32 -15.96
CA THR A 10 3.79 1.72 -16.59
C THR A 10 4.90 2.02 -15.57
N GLY A 11 4.56 2.27 -14.31
CA GLY A 11 5.52 2.50 -13.24
C GLY A 11 5.90 1.21 -12.51
N ASP A 12 7.01 1.26 -11.77
CA ASP A 12 7.44 0.16 -10.92
C ASP A 12 6.36 -0.11 -9.84
N PRO A 13 5.86 -1.35 -9.73
CA PRO A 13 4.83 -1.69 -8.77
C PRO A 13 5.35 -1.66 -7.34
N VAL A 14 4.49 -1.24 -6.41
CA VAL A 14 4.67 -1.52 -4.99
C VAL A 14 3.91 -2.82 -4.66
N ASP A 15 4.67 -3.91 -4.56
CA ASP A 15 4.14 -5.24 -4.30
C ASP A 15 4.02 -5.55 -2.80
N MET A 16 2.90 -6.19 -2.44
CA MET A 16 2.61 -6.57 -1.07
C MET A 16 1.90 -7.93 -1.00
N ALA A 17 2.16 -8.70 0.06
CA ALA A 17 1.35 -9.86 0.39
C ALA A 17 -0.09 -9.43 0.71
N ASN A 18 -1.10 -10.22 0.32
CA ASN A 18 -2.52 -9.84 0.44
C ASN A 18 -2.93 -9.32 1.82
N SER A 19 -2.50 -9.99 2.90
CA SER A 19 -2.83 -9.59 4.28
C SER A 19 -2.24 -8.23 4.65
N ASN A 20 -1.03 -7.94 4.16
CA ASN A 20 -0.35 -6.67 4.38
C ASN A 20 -0.91 -5.57 3.47
N ALA A 21 -1.24 -5.89 2.22
CA ALA A 21 -1.91 -4.97 1.31
C ALA A 21 -3.27 -4.53 1.85
N ALA A 22 -4.09 -5.46 2.35
CA ALA A 22 -5.37 -5.16 2.98
C ALA A 22 -5.21 -4.17 4.14
N ARG A 23 -4.14 -4.32 4.95
CA ARG A 23 -3.87 -3.39 6.05
C ARG A 23 -3.48 -2.00 5.54
N VAL A 24 -2.66 -1.92 4.51
CA VAL A 24 -2.27 -0.63 3.91
C VAL A 24 -3.46 0.05 3.24
N LEU A 25 -4.32 -0.69 2.54
CA LEU A 25 -5.54 -0.17 1.92
C LEU A 25 -6.55 0.33 2.96
N ASP A 26 -6.75 -0.40 4.05
CA ASP A 26 -7.56 0.01 5.21
C ASP A 26 -7.02 1.33 5.81
N THR A 27 -5.71 1.44 5.98
CA THR A 27 -5.04 2.67 6.44
C THR A 27 -5.26 3.86 5.48
N LEU A 28 -5.42 3.63 4.18
CA LEU A 28 -5.73 4.65 3.17
C LEU A 28 -7.25 4.93 3.04
N GLY A 29 -8.08 4.17 3.75
CA GLY A 29 -9.54 4.28 3.75
C GLY A 29 -10.21 3.63 2.54
N TYR A 30 -9.59 2.62 1.93
CA TYR A 30 -10.19 1.83 0.85
C TYR A 30 -10.77 0.52 1.37
N ALA A 31 -12.03 0.24 0.99
CA ALA A 31 -12.71 -1.00 1.35
C ALA A 31 -12.38 -2.16 0.40
N GLU A 32 -12.20 -1.85 -0.89
CA GLU A 32 -12.03 -2.86 -1.92
C GLU A 32 -10.54 -3.15 -2.20
N PRO A 33 -10.15 -4.42 -2.43
CA PRO A 33 -8.78 -4.81 -2.68
C PRO A 33 -8.30 -4.49 -4.10
N TYR A 34 -9.17 -3.91 -4.93
CA TYR A 34 -8.88 -3.45 -6.29
C TYR A 34 -9.53 -2.09 -6.53
N GLY A 35 -8.96 -1.31 -7.43
CA GLY A 35 -9.52 -0.02 -7.81
C GLY A 35 -8.52 0.90 -8.47
N ASP A 36 -8.97 2.13 -8.70
CA ASP A 36 -8.14 3.19 -9.25
C ASP A 36 -8.58 4.56 -8.73
N GLU A 37 -7.61 5.47 -8.56
CA GLU A 37 -7.88 6.84 -8.13
C GLU A 37 -7.00 7.83 -8.89
N ASP A 38 -7.44 9.08 -8.95
CA ASP A 38 -6.58 10.18 -9.38
C ASP A 38 -5.34 10.29 -8.47
N ALA A 39 -4.16 10.44 -9.06
CA ALA A 39 -2.91 10.41 -8.32
C ALA A 39 -2.79 11.54 -7.27
N ARG A 40 -3.43 12.69 -7.48
CA ARG A 40 -3.42 13.78 -6.49
C ARG A 40 -4.25 13.43 -5.27
N LEU A 41 -5.43 12.83 -5.47
CA LEU A 41 -6.28 12.37 -4.38
C LEU A 41 -5.59 11.24 -3.60
N PHE A 42 -5.00 10.28 -4.33
CA PHE A 42 -4.28 9.16 -3.73
C PHE A 42 -3.10 9.66 -2.89
N LEU A 43 -2.30 10.60 -3.43
CA LEU A 43 -1.21 11.24 -2.69
C LEU A 43 -1.71 11.94 -1.42
N GLY A 44 -2.85 12.63 -1.47
CA GLY A 44 -3.47 13.26 -0.31
C GLY A 44 -3.79 12.25 0.79
N ARG A 45 -4.36 11.09 0.45
CA ARG A 45 -4.65 10.00 1.39
C ARG A 45 -3.37 9.43 2.00
N VAL A 46 -2.33 9.20 1.18
CA VAL A 46 -1.04 8.69 1.66
C VAL A 46 -0.40 9.66 2.67
N LEU A 47 -0.42 10.97 2.38
CA LEU A 47 0.13 11.98 3.28
C LEU A 47 -0.66 12.08 4.59
N LEU A 48 -1.98 12.03 4.53
CA LEU A 48 -2.83 11.99 5.72
C LEU A 48 -2.58 10.73 6.54
N ALA A 49 -2.46 9.57 5.89
CA ALA A 49 -2.15 8.31 6.56
C ALA A 49 -0.80 8.36 7.29
N LEU A 50 0.24 8.89 6.64
CA LEU A 50 1.56 9.09 7.26
C LEU A 50 1.52 10.04 8.46
N ALA A 51 0.67 11.07 8.43
CA ALA A 51 0.56 12.04 9.51
C ALA A 51 -0.25 11.52 10.71
N LEU A 52 -1.27 10.70 10.47
CA LEU A 52 -2.24 10.28 11.50
C LEU A 52 -1.90 8.93 12.14
N ASN A 53 -1.22 8.03 11.42
CA ASN A 53 -1.01 6.67 11.92
C ASN A 53 0.33 6.55 12.66
N PRO A 54 0.33 6.03 13.90
CA PRO A 54 1.57 5.71 14.59
C PRO A 54 2.34 4.63 13.84
N GLU A 55 3.64 4.51 14.14
CA GLU A 55 4.48 3.50 13.54
C GLU A 55 3.95 2.08 13.80
N ASP A 56 3.92 1.23 12.76
CA ASP A 56 3.43 -0.14 12.87
C ASP A 56 4.30 -0.93 13.85
N ALA A 57 3.69 -1.53 14.86
CA ALA A 57 4.39 -2.40 15.81
C ALA A 57 4.90 -3.70 15.14
N GLY A 58 4.42 -4.01 13.94
CA GLY A 58 4.70 -5.24 13.24
C GLY A 58 3.81 -6.38 13.70
N ARG A 59 4.00 -7.56 13.10
CA ARG A 59 3.32 -8.80 13.48
C ARG A 59 4.25 -9.98 13.18
N PRO A 60 4.48 -10.90 14.14
CA PRO A 60 5.30 -12.07 13.89
C PRO A 60 4.67 -12.96 12.81
N ALA A 61 5.52 -13.71 12.12
CA ALA A 61 5.06 -14.75 11.21
C ALA A 61 4.36 -15.86 12.01
N VAL A 62 3.31 -16.44 11.43
CA VAL A 62 2.55 -17.55 12.01
C VAL A 62 2.50 -18.68 11.00
N VAL A 63 2.83 -19.89 11.45
CA VAL A 63 2.65 -21.11 10.68
C VAL A 63 1.56 -21.93 11.34
N ASP A 64 0.52 -22.28 10.59
CA ASP A 64 -0.57 -23.14 11.02
C ASP A 64 -0.77 -24.27 9.98
N GLY A 65 -0.25 -25.46 10.30
CA GLY A 65 -0.25 -26.59 9.39
C GLY A 65 0.50 -26.30 8.08
N ARG A 66 -0.23 -26.21 6.96
CA ARG A 66 0.31 -25.87 5.63
C ARG A 66 0.14 -24.39 5.26
N PHE A 67 -0.36 -23.58 6.18
CA PHE A 67 -0.57 -22.15 5.98
C PHE A 67 0.55 -21.36 6.68
N THR A 68 1.17 -20.44 5.94
CA THR A 68 2.18 -19.52 6.48
C THR A 68 1.71 -18.08 6.25
N ASP A 69 1.42 -17.38 7.34
CA ASP A 69 1.33 -15.92 7.37
C ASP A 69 2.73 -15.38 7.65
N CYS A 70 3.37 -14.76 6.65
CA CYS A 70 4.74 -14.25 6.79
C CYS A 70 4.88 -13.11 7.79
N GLY A 71 3.77 -12.57 8.32
CA GLY A 71 3.80 -11.43 9.22
C GLY A 71 4.31 -10.16 8.55
N ARG A 72 4.81 -9.23 9.36
CA ARG A 72 5.43 -7.97 8.91
C ARG A 72 6.35 -7.40 9.98
N ALA A 73 7.43 -6.78 9.56
CA ALA A 73 8.36 -6.10 10.47
C ALA A 73 7.72 -4.85 11.10
N PRO A 74 8.23 -4.37 12.25
CA PRO A 74 7.91 -3.03 12.74
C PRO A 74 8.20 -1.97 11.66
N GLY A 75 7.36 -0.94 11.59
CA GLY A 75 7.46 0.15 10.59
C GLY A 75 7.06 -0.25 9.17
N TYR A 76 6.60 -1.48 8.93
CA TYR A 76 6.26 -1.96 7.59
C TYR A 76 5.22 -1.08 6.88
N VAL A 77 4.14 -0.69 7.56
CA VAL A 77 3.10 0.17 6.97
C VAL A 77 3.69 1.53 6.57
N GLN A 78 4.53 2.14 7.41
CA GLN A 78 5.18 3.42 7.11
C GLN A 78 6.16 3.31 5.94
N SER A 79 6.91 2.21 5.84
CA SER A 79 7.77 1.94 4.68
C SER A 79 6.94 1.87 3.39
N ARG A 80 5.85 1.09 3.38
CA ARG A 80 4.97 0.98 2.22
C ARG A 80 4.30 2.31 1.87
N LEU A 81 3.82 3.07 2.86
CA LEU A 81 3.24 4.40 2.63
C LEU A 81 4.25 5.39 2.03
N ASN A 82 5.53 5.30 2.38
CA ASN A 82 6.56 6.13 1.75
C ASN A 82 6.82 5.74 0.29
N GLU A 83 6.87 4.45 -0.03
CA GLU A 83 6.98 4.00 -1.43
C GLU A 83 5.74 4.42 -2.25
N LEU A 84 4.55 4.31 -1.66
CA LEU A 84 3.31 4.79 -2.28
C LEU A 84 3.29 6.31 -2.46
N ARG A 85 3.90 7.08 -1.55
CA ARG A 85 4.06 8.53 -1.70
C ARG A 85 4.91 8.85 -2.92
N GLU A 86 6.03 8.15 -3.10
CA GLU A 86 6.92 8.32 -4.25
C GLU A 86 6.22 7.93 -5.57
N LEU A 87 5.52 6.79 -5.57
CA LEU A 87 4.72 6.34 -6.72
C LEU A 87 3.63 7.36 -7.08
N ALA A 88 2.90 7.87 -6.09
CA ALA A 88 1.83 8.83 -6.31
C ALA A 88 2.36 10.20 -6.79
N GLN A 89 3.52 10.64 -6.28
CA GLN A 89 4.22 11.82 -6.78
C GLN A 89 4.65 11.64 -8.24
N TYR A 90 5.22 10.49 -8.58
CA TYR A 90 5.58 10.14 -9.96
C TYR A 90 4.37 10.18 -10.90
N ALA A 91 3.26 9.56 -10.48
CA ALA A 91 2.02 9.49 -11.25
C ALA A 91 1.40 10.89 -11.43
N HIS A 92 1.32 11.66 -10.35
CA HIS A 92 0.76 13.00 -10.37
C HIS A 92 1.51 13.93 -11.33
N ALA A 93 2.85 13.91 -11.29
CA ALA A 93 3.69 14.73 -12.16
C ALA A 93 3.47 14.43 -13.66
N ARG A 94 2.91 13.27 -14.01
CA ARG A 94 2.66 12.81 -15.38
C ARG A 94 1.17 12.77 -15.74
N GLY A 95 0.29 13.19 -14.83
CA GLY A 95 -1.16 13.10 -15.05
C GLY A 95 -1.68 11.66 -15.14
N LEU A 96 -0.96 10.70 -14.55
CA LEU A 96 -1.37 9.29 -14.52
C LEU A 96 -2.30 9.04 -13.33
N ARG A 97 -3.09 7.97 -13.43
CA ARG A 97 -3.89 7.42 -12.33
C ARG A 97 -3.09 6.36 -11.55
N VAL A 98 -3.44 6.17 -10.28
CA VAL A 98 -2.93 5.07 -9.46
C VAL A 98 -3.95 3.95 -9.48
N THR A 99 -3.50 2.73 -9.75
CA THR A 99 -4.32 1.51 -9.82
C THR A 99 -3.79 0.49 -8.81
N TRP A 100 -4.69 -0.25 -8.16
CA TRP A 100 -4.33 -1.37 -7.29
C TRP A 100 -5.21 -2.59 -7.57
N GLY A 101 -4.66 -3.78 -7.33
CA GLY A 101 -5.33 -5.06 -7.52
C GLY A 101 -4.36 -6.21 -7.75
#